data_AF-A0A259MDQ0-F1
#
_entry.id   AF-A0A259MDQ0-F1
#
_cell.length_a   1.000
_cell.length_b   1.000
_cell.length_c   1.000
_cell.angle_alpha   90.00
_cell.angle_beta   90.00
_cell.angle_gamma   90.00
#
_symmetry.space_group_name_H-M   'P 1'
#
loop_
_entity.id
_entity.type
_entity.pdbx_description
1 polymer ?
#
loop_
_entity_poly.entity_id
_entity_poly.type
_entity_poly.pdbx_seq_one_letter_code
_entity_poly.pdbx_strand_id
1 'polypeptide(L)'
;MRIIAAGFATLVLTLGFSSASRADDLMTECMVTASEKTCQCIIARIPADQRANAILGLRKSNQSVSVSGNLLNPSNLSPQEMQGLNAVVAAQAYCM
;
A
#
# COMPACT_ATOMS: atom_id res chain seq x y z
N MET A 1 45.60 10.63 -13.89
CA MET A 1 44.88 9.78 -12.91
C MET A 1 44.61 10.65 -11.69
N ARG A 2 43.39 10.97 -11.25
CA ARG A 2 42.15 10.18 -11.17
C ARG A 2 40.95 11.05 -11.54
N ILE A 3 40.14 10.55 -12.47
CA ILE A 3 38.80 11.05 -12.78
C ILE A 3 37.86 10.35 -11.80
N ILE A 4 37.17 11.08 -10.94
CA ILE A 4 36.05 10.53 -10.16
C ILE A 4 34.79 11.20 -10.67
N ALA A 5 34.14 10.46 -11.56
CA ALA A 5 32.79 10.70 -12.01
C ALA A 5 31.82 10.55 -10.84
N ALA A 6 31.05 11.59 -10.56
CA ALA A 6 29.75 11.51 -9.91
C ALA A 6 28.80 12.26 -10.87
N GLY A 7 28.06 11.61 -11.77
CA GLY A 7 27.30 10.38 -11.57
C GLY A 7 25.86 10.77 -11.24
N PHE A 8 25.15 11.28 -12.25
CA PHE A 8 23.70 11.23 -12.46
C PHE A 8 22.73 11.50 -11.28
N ALA A 9 22.02 12.63 -11.42
CA ALA A 9 20.56 12.76 -11.32
C ALA A 9 19.84 12.18 -10.09
N THR A 10 19.16 13.06 -9.34
CA THR A 10 17.73 12.86 -9.07
C THR A 10 17.00 14.19 -8.93
N LEU A 11 16.08 14.36 -9.87
CA LEU A 11 15.05 15.36 -10.02
C LEU A 11 13.94 15.13 -8.98
N VAL A 12 13.25 16.21 -8.58
CA VAL A 12 11.90 16.27 -7.97
C VAL A 12 11.77 15.95 -6.47
N LEU A 13 11.81 17.01 -5.65
CA LEU A 13 11.40 17.01 -4.23
C LEU A 13 10.10 17.79 -3.97
N THR A 14 9.25 18.02 -4.98
CA THR A 14 8.09 18.93 -4.86
C THR A 14 6.70 18.27 -4.79
N LEU A 15 6.60 16.95 -4.55
CA LEU A 15 5.30 16.25 -4.42
C LEU A 15 5.00 15.69 -3.00
N GLY A 16 5.86 15.95 -2.02
CA GLY A 16 5.90 15.22 -0.74
C GLY A 16 4.79 15.45 0.28
N PHE A 17 3.88 16.43 0.09
CA PHE A 17 2.88 16.77 1.12
C PHE A 17 1.59 15.95 1.03
N SER A 18 1.31 15.28 -0.10
CA SER A 18 0.09 14.45 -0.26
C SER A 18 0.37 12.95 -0.16
N SER A 19 1.62 12.52 -0.27
CA SER A 19 2.03 11.11 -0.17
C SER A 19 2.20 10.65 1.28
N ALA A 20 2.55 11.56 2.19
CA ALA A 20 2.71 11.25 3.61
C ALA A 20 1.36 10.87 4.25
N SER A 21 0.32 11.69 4.06
CA SER A 21 -1.04 11.37 4.56
C SER A 21 -1.58 10.05 4.01
N ARG A 22 -1.30 9.74 2.73
CA ARG A 22 -1.68 8.45 2.12
C ARG A 22 -0.89 7.27 2.67
N ALA A 23 0.33 7.49 3.17
CA ALA A 23 1.10 6.45 3.84
C ALA A 23 0.51 6.13 5.22
N ASP A 24 0.13 7.15 5.98
CA ASP A 24 -0.52 7.02 7.28
C ASP A 24 -1.91 6.36 7.20
N ASP A 25 -2.73 6.74 6.21
CA ASP A 25 -4.01 6.08 5.97
C ASP A 25 -3.84 4.59 5.64
N LEU A 26 -2.87 4.25 4.79
CA LEU A 26 -2.60 2.88 4.39
C LEU A 26 -2.06 2.05 5.56
N MET A 27 -1.25 2.65 6.43
CA MET A 27 -0.77 2.07 7.67
C MET A 27 -1.92 1.76 8.63
N THR A 28 -2.81 2.73 8.83
CA THR A 28 -3.98 2.58 9.70
C THR A 28 -4.87 1.42 9.25
N GLU A 29 -5.18 1.34 7.95
CA GLU A 29 -6.03 0.28 7.42
C GLU A 29 -5.32 -1.08 7.43
N CYS A 30 -4.02 -1.14 7.17
CA CYS A 30 -3.28 -2.40 7.20
C CYS A 30 -3.22 -3.00 8.62
N MET A 31 -3.00 -2.17 9.64
CA MET A 31 -2.86 -2.63 11.03
C MET A 31 -4.14 -3.22 11.63
N VAL A 32 -5.28 -3.09 10.96
CA VAL A 32 -6.52 -3.77 11.38
C VAL A 32 -6.40 -5.29 11.28
N THR A 33 -5.60 -5.80 10.34
CA THR A 33 -5.51 -7.24 10.04
C THR A 33 -4.10 -7.81 10.15
N ALA A 34 -3.06 -6.97 10.22
CA ALA A 34 -1.67 -7.39 10.28
C ALA A 34 -0.87 -6.62 11.33
N SER A 35 0.32 -7.13 11.68
CA SER A 35 1.23 -6.46 12.62
C SER A 35 1.84 -5.20 12.00
N GLU A 36 2.24 -4.23 12.84
CA GLU A 36 2.92 -3.00 12.41
C GLU A 36 4.12 -3.29 11.50
N LYS A 37 4.99 -4.24 11.89
CA LYS A 37 6.18 -4.62 11.13
C LYS A 37 5.83 -5.15 9.73
N THR A 38 4.79 -5.99 9.65
CA THR A 38 4.29 -6.51 8.38
C THR A 38 3.75 -5.38 7.50
N CYS A 39 2.98 -4.45 8.09
CA CYS A 39 2.43 -3.30 7.38
C CYS A 39 3.50 -2.35 6.86
N GLN A 40 4.53 -2.04 7.64
CA GLN A 40 5.67 -1.24 7.16
C GLN A 40 6.31 -1.87 5.92
N CYS A 41 6.53 -3.19 5.93
CA CYS A 41 7.07 -3.91 4.78
C CYS A 41 6.14 -3.84 3.55
N ILE A 42 4.83 -4.07 3.75
CA ILE A 42 3.83 -4.01 2.67
C ILE A 42 3.81 -2.62 2.04
N ILE A 43 3.71 -1.57 2.86
CA ILE A 43 3.61 -0.18 2.41
C ILE A 43 4.86 0.26 1.65
N ALA A 44 6.03 -0.18 2.09
CA ALA A 44 7.30 0.08 1.40
C ALA A 44 7.35 -0.53 -0.01
N ARG A 45 6.56 -1.59 -0.27
CA ARG A 45 6.51 -2.29 -1.56
C ARG A 45 5.36 -1.87 -2.47
N ILE A 46 4.34 -1.19 -1.94
CA ILE A 46 3.24 -0.67 -2.75
C ILE A 46 3.67 0.64 -3.42
N PRO A 47 3.67 0.70 -4.76
CA PRO A 47 4.06 1.89 -5.50
C PRO A 47 3.06 3.04 -5.26
N ALA A 48 3.56 4.28 -5.30
CA ALA A 48 2.81 5.45 -4.83
C ALA A 48 1.47 5.66 -5.56
N ASP A 49 1.42 5.34 -6.86
CA ASP A 49 0.22 5.40 -7.71
C ASP A 49 -0.87 4.40 -7.30
N GLN A 50 -0.50 3.29 -6.65
CA GLN A 50 -1.45 2.26 -6.23
C GLN A 50 -1.92 2.40 -4.79
N ARG A 51 -1.30 3.30 -4.00
CA ARG A 51 -1.62 3.46 -2.57
C ARG A 51 -3.08 3.84 -2.33
N ALA A 52 -3.65 4.72 -3.16
CA ALA A 52 -5.05 5.11 -3.04
C ALA A 52 -6.01 3.92 -3.22
N ASN A 53 -5.74 3.07 -4.21
CA ASN A 53 -6.53 1.86 -4.46
C ASN A 53 -6.33 0.83 -3.35
N ALA A 54 -5.09 0.68 -2.85
CA ALA A 54 -4.78 -0.21 -1.73
C ALA A 54 -5.52 0.19 -0.44
N ILE A 55 -5.65 1.48 -0.14
CA ILE A 55 -6.47 1.98 0.98
C ILE A 55 -7.93 1.56 0.80
N LEU A 56 -8.51 1.77 -0.39
CA LEU A 56 -9.91 1.40 -0.65
C LEU A 56 -10.14 -0.11 -0.49
N GLY A 57 -9.23 -0.91 -1.06
CA GLY A 57 -9.26 -2.36 -0.95
C GLY A 57 -9.15 -2.86 0.50
N LEU A 58 -8.18 -2.34 1.26
CA LEU A 58 -8.01 -2.67 2.67
C LEU A 58 -9.21 -2.25 3.52
N ARG A 59 -9.73 -1.03 3.32
CA ARG A 59 -10.93 -0.56 4.03
C ARG A 59 -12.12 -1.49 3.81
N LYS A 60 -12.35 -1.90 2.55
CA LYS A 60 -13.41 -2.84 2.20
C LYS A 60 -13.18 -4.22 2.84
N SER A 61 -11.93 -4.67 2.86
CA SER A 61 -11.51 -5.91 3.54
C SER A 61 -11.84 -5.87 5.02
N ASN A 62 -11.38 -4.82 5.69
CA ASN A 62 -11.57 -4.60 7.12
C ASN A 62 -13.05 -4.52 7.48
N GLN A 63 -13.86 -3.83 6.66
CA GLN A 63 -15.31 -3.78 6.85
C GLN A 63 -15.97 -5.16 6.70
N SER A 64 -15.53 -5.97 5.74
CA SER A 64 -16.11 -7.29 5.50
C SER A 64 -15.83 -8.24 6.68
N VAL A 65 -14.58 -8.22 7.17
CA VAL A 65 -14.15 -9.01 8.33
C VAL A 65 -14.82 -8.50 9.63
N SER A 66 -14.90 -7.18 9.82
CA SER A 66 -15.44 -6.56 11.03
C SER A 66 -16.96 -6.70 11.18
N VAL A 67 -17.72 -6.55 10.08
CA VAL A 67 -19.20 -6.55 10.12
C VAL A 67 -19.80 -7.95 10.06
N SER A 68 -19.23 -8.84 9.23
CA SER A 68 -19.87 -10.13 8.94
C SER A 68 -19.11 -11.33 9.51
N GLY A 69 -17.86 -11.16 9.96
CA GLY A 69 -16.95 -12.28 10.24
C GLY A 69 -16.69 -13.16 9.01
N ASN A 70 -17.14 -12.71 7.83
CA ASN A 70 -17.17 -13.48 6.60
C ASN A 70 -16.09 -12.94 5.67
N LEU A 71 -15.48 -13.85 4.91
CA LEU A 71 -14.44 -13.48 3.95
C LEU A 71 -15.03 -12.54 2.89
N LEU A 72 -14.23 -11.55 2.49
CA LEU A 72 -14.52 -10.64 1.38
C LEU A 72 -15.11 -11.40 0.18
N ASN A 73 -16.28 -10.97 -0.30
CA ASN A 73 -16.82 -11.47 -1.56
C ASN A 73 -16.24 -10.66 -2.73
N PRO A 74 -15.40 -11.26 -3.59
CA PRO A 74 -14.74 -10.54 -4.68
C PRO A 74 -15.71 -10.01 -5.74
N SER A 75 -16.91 -10.57 -5.84
CA SER A 75 -17.94 -10.12 -6.79
C SER A 75 -18.55 -8.76 -6.43
N ASN A 76 -18.35 -8.30 -5.19
CA ASN A 76 -18.84 -7.00 -4.70
C ASN A 76 -17.74 -5.92 -4.69
N LEU A 77 -16.57 -6.22 -5.25
CA LEU A 77 -15.47 -5.29 -5.37
C LEU A 77 -15.56 -4.54 -6.70
N SER A 78 -15.42 -3.22 -6.63
CA SER A 78 -15.08 -2.42 -7.79
C SER A 78 -13.70 -2.80 -8.35
N PRO A 79 -13.43 -2.53 -9.64
CA PRO A 79 -12.12 -2.78 -10.24
C PRO A 79 -10.96 -2.15 -9.47
N GLN A 80 -11.17 -0.96 -8.90
CA GLN A 80 -10.18 -0.23 -8.12
C GLN A 80 -9.88 -0.92 -6.78
N GLU A 81 -10.90 -1.38 -6.06
CA GLU A 81 -10.72 -2.12 -4.81
C GLU A 81 -10.00 -3.46 -5.07
N MET A 82 -10.35 -4.16 -6.15
CA MET A 82 -9.66 -5.38 -6.57
C MET A 82 -8.19 -5.13 -6.91
N GLN A 83 -7.87 -4.08 -7.66
CA GLN A 83 -6.49 -3.72 -7.98
C GLN A 83 -5.71 -3.38 -6.71
N GLY A 84 -6.30 -2.63 -5.80
CA GLY A 84 -5.70 -2.29 -4.50
C GLY A 84 -5.41 -3.52 -3.64
N LEU A 85 -6.36 -4.44 -3.53
CA LEU A 85 -6.19 -5.70 -2.81
C LEU A 85 -5.11 -6.57 -3.46
N ASN A 86 -5.07 -6.66 -4.78
CA ASN A 86 -4.01 -7.39 -5.48
C ASN A 86 -2.62 -6.82 -5.20
N ALA A 87 -2.47 -5.48 -5.17
CA ALA A 87 -1.21 -4.84 -4.82
C ALA A 87 -0.76 -5.19 -3.39
N VAL A 88 -1.71 -5.20 -2.45
CA VAL A 88 -1.45 -5.57 -1.05
C VAL A 88 -1.09 -7.05 -0.91
N VAL A 89 -1.80 -7.96 -1.59
CA VAL A 89 -1.50 -9.40 -1.57
C VAL A 89 -0.14 -9.69 -2.22
N ALA A 90 0.15 -9.05 -3.35
CA ALA A 90 1.46 -9.16 -4.00
C ALA A 90 2.59 -8.68 -3.08
N ALA A 91 2.38 -7.59 -2.34
CA ALA A 91 3.35 -7.11 -1.36
C ALA A 91 3.45 -8.02 -0.12
N GLN A 92 2.34 -8.57 0.37
CA GLN A 92 2.30 -9.51 1.49
C GLN A 92 3.16 -10.75 1.23
N ALA A 93 3.18 -11.27 -0.01
CA ALA A 93 4.00 -12.42 -0.38
C ALA A 93 5.51 -12.24 -0.12
N TYR A 94 5.99 -11.00 -0.01
CA TYR A 94 7.39 -10.68 0.30
C TYR A 94 7.64 -10.24 1.75
N CYS A 95 6.59 -10.15 2.56
CA CYS A 95 6.60 -9.57 3.91
C CYS A 95 6.16 -10.57 5.00
N MET A 96 5.95 -11.83 4.61
CA MET A 96 5.65 -12.98 5.47
C MET A 96 6.90 -13.83 5.67
#